data_AF-A0A9P0PTE6-F1
#
_entry.id   AF-A0A9P0PTE6-F1
#
_cell.length_a   1.000
_cell.length_b   1.000
_cell.length_c   1.000
_cell.angle_alpha   90.00
_cell.angle_beta   90.00
_cell.angle_gamma   90.00
#
_symmetry.space_group_name_H-M   'P 1'
#
loop_
_entity.id
_entity.type
_entity.pdbx_description
1 polymer ?
#
loop_
_entity_poly.entity_id
_entity_poly.type
_entity_poly.pdbx_seq_one_letter_code
_entity_poly.pdbx_strand_id
1 'polypeptide(L)'
;MMSRNVLIFLPNDLDLTGTGYLRGVYKQFEESEAYYITYNKALKSHHQAIGYIGKKITDSKSKKALFFIDNTGSIGLLKDDTNSRTVIKYEYQAFQNSDLIFRNVQVYGKHFNALMEELRKNKNETNCNGKYTFIKMGLLYLIWIVDCIIELIAKMDMVVSCSHTFTYFGESMQNLKWFVESILYEKKLTPKLGNALLAKIVDVICGILLMNCFLHHQHEILYAFQDAVEVIQSPASRDSIFMATVHRSKVQSSQK
;
A
#
# COMPACT_ATOMS: atom_id res chain seq x y z
N MET A 1 -53.56 -2.71 -4.96
CA MET A 1 -52.11 -2.46 -4.97
C MET A 1 -51.83 -1.36 -3.96
N MET A 2 -51.09 -1.64 -2.88
CA MET A 2 -50.67 -0.59 -1.94
C MET A 2 -49.67 0.32 -2.66
N SER A 3 -49.91 1.64 -2.67
CA SER A 3 -48.93 2.62 -3.15
C SER A 3 -47.70 2.55 -2.26
N ARG A 4 -46.54 2.24 -2.84
CA ARG A 4 -45.28 2.22 -2.08
C ARG A 4 -44.73 3.62 -1.99
N ASN A 5 -44.30 4.03 -0.81
CA ASN A 5 -43.71 5.35 -0.62
C ASN A 5 -42.31 5.38 -1.24
N VAL A 6 -42.00 6.43 -2.01
CA VAL A 6 -40.68 6.62 -2.60
C VAL A 6 -39.88 7.58 -1.73
N LEU A 7 -38.75 7.11 -1.22
CA LEU A 7 -37.80 7.87 -0.42
C LEU A 7 -36.56 8.19 -1.26
N ILE A 8 -36.18 9.46 -1.31
CA ILE A 8 -34.99 9.91 -2.05
C ILE A 8 -34.04 10.60 -1.08
N PHE A 9 -32.94 9.94 -0.77
CA PHE A 9 -31.88 10.49 0.09
C PHE A 9 -30.89 11.27 -0.75
N LEU A 10 -30.85 12.58 -0.54
CA LEU A 10 -30.13 13.55 -1.35
C LEU A 10 -29.08 14.29 -0.49
N PRO A 11 -27.81 14.36 -0.93
CA PRO A 11 -26.83 15.27 -0.35
C PRO A 11 -27.38 16.71 -0.33
N ASN A 12 -27.31 17.38 0.83
CA ASN A 12 -27.69 18.79 0.95
C ASN A 12 -26.82 19.71 0.09
N ASP A 13 -25.58 19.30 -0.19
CA ASP A 13 -24.56 19.98 -0.96
C ASP A 13 -24.43 19.45 -2.41
N LEU A 14 -25.47 18.78 -2.94
CA LEU A 14 -25.45 18.28 -4.31
C LEU A 14 -25.25 19.44 -5.31
N ASP A 15 -24.24 19.33 -6.16
CA ASP A 15 -23.98 20.27 -7.25
C ASP A 15 -25.03 20.12 -8.37
N LEU A 16 -26.00 21.03 -8.38
CA LEU A 16 -27.06 21.11 -9.38
C LEU A 16 -26.65 21.79 -10.69
N THR A 17 -25.45 22.37 -10.76
CA THR A 17 -24.97 23.08 -11.96
C THR A 17 -24.40 22.10 -13.00
N GLY A 18 -23.90 20.96 -12.54
CA GLY A 18 -23.32 19.92 -13.38
C GLY A 18 -24.34 19.15 -14.21
N THR A 19 -23.85 18.50 -15.26
CA THR A 19 -24.63 17.55 -16.07
C THR A 19 -23.96 16.18 -16.06
N GLY A 20 -24.68 15.12 -15.71
CA GLY A 20 -24.13 13.77 -15.70
C GLY A 20 -24.91 12.78 -14.86
N TYR A 21 -24.30 11.62 -14.60
CA TYR A 21 -24.91 10.56 -13.81
C TYR A 21 -24.76 10.79 -12.31
N LEU A 22 -25.81 10.45 -11.57
CA LEU A 22 -25.82 10.41 -10.12
C LEU A 22 -25.44 9.01 -9.66
N ARG A 23 -24.38 8.94 -8.85
CA ARG A 23 -23.94 7.69 -8.20
C ARG A 23 -24.83 7.41 -7.00
N GLY A 24 -25.22 6.16 -6.85
CA GLY A 24 -25.91 5.72 -5.66
C GLY A 24 -26.39 4.28 -5.72
N VAL A 25 -27.33 3.96 -4.83
CA VAL A 25 -27.94 2.63 -4.74
C VAL A 25 -29.46 2.74 -4.63
N TYR A 26 -30.15 1.82 -5.29
CA TYR A 26 -31.58 1.59 -5.14
C TYR A 26 -31.79 0.37 -4.22
N LYS A 27 -32.64 0.51 -3.19
CA LYS A 27 -33.10 -0.64 -2.38
C LYS A 27 -34.62 -0.62 -2.26
N GLN A 28 -35.21 -1.79 -2.40
CA GLN A 28 -36.63 -2.01 -2.17
C GLN A 28 -36.83 -2.60 -0.76
N PHE A 29 -37.77 -2.02 -0.01
CA PHE A 29 -38.24 -2.52 1.28
C PHE A 29 -39.71 -2.88 1.16
N GLU A 30 -40.27 -3.58 2.16
CA GLU A 30 -41.67 -4.04 2.15
C GLU A 30 -42.68 -2.92 1.88
N GLU A 31 -42.47 -1.75 2.48
CA GLU A 31 -43.41 -0.61 2.45
C GLU A 31 -42.90 0.60 1.62
N SER A 32 -41.64 0.57 1.17
CA SER A 32 -41.01 1.74 0.58
C SER A 32 -39.91 1.39 -0.41
N GLU A 33 -39.71 2.25 -1.39
CA GLU A 33 -38.58 2.22 -2.31
C GLU A 33 -37.64 3.37 -1.98
N ALA A 34 -36.34 3.08 -1.84
CA ALA A 34 -35.37 4.07 -1.41
C ALA A 34 -34.23 4.23 -2.42
N TYR A 35 -33.97 5.47 -2.80
CA TYR A 35 -32.86 5.90 -3.64
C TYR A 35 -31.84 6.64 -2.79
N TYR A 36 -30.64 6.10 -2.68
CA TYR A 36 -29.56 6.69 -1.89
C TYR A 36 -28.53 7.29 -2.83
N ILE A 37 -28.48 8.62 -2.96
CA ILE A 37 -27.45 9.32 -3.72
C ILE A 37 -26.23 9.45 -2.80
N THR A 38 -25.11 8.84 -3.18
CA THR A 38 -23.92 8.72 -2.30
C THR A 38 -22.74 9.59 -2.75
N TYR A 39 -22.99 10.52 -3.67
CA TYR A 39 -22.00 11.45 -4.17
C TYR A 39 -22.65 12.81 -4.47
N ASN A 40 -22.00 13.89 -4.07
CA ASN A 40 -22.52 15.26 -4.18
C ASN A 40 -22.19 15.93 -5.53
N LYS A 41 -21.66 15.20 -6.52
CA LYS A 41 -21.34 15.72 -7.86
C LYS A 41 -21.81 14.79 -8.97
N ALA A 42 -22.07 15.37 -10.15
CA ALA A 42 -22.37 14.60 -11.35
C ALA A 42 -21.12 13.90 -11.91
N LEU A 43 -21.26 12.67 -12.40
CA LEU A 43 -20.19 11.89 -13.03
C LEU A 43 -20.42 11.75 -14.53
N LYS A 44 -19.34 11.78 -15.33
CA LYS A 44 -19.44 11.63 -16.80
C LYS A 44 -19.81 10.20 -17.24
N SER A 45 -19.34 9.20 -16.51
CA SER A 45 -19.69 7.79 -16.69
C SER A 45 -19.53 7.06 -15.36
N HIS A 46 -20.47 6.16 -15.02
CA HIS A 46 -20.30 5.28 -13.87
C HIS A 46 -21.16 4.01 -13.98
N HIS A 47 -20.66 2.91 -13.42
CA HIS A 47 -21.33 1.61 -13.44
C HIS A 47 -22.50 1.54 -12.42
N GLN A 48 -22.47 2.36 -11.38
CA GLN A 48 -23.51 2.47 -10.34
C GLN A 48 -24.34 3.77 -10.50
N ALA A 49 -24.69 4.10 -11.74
CA ALA A 49 -25.57 5.24 -12.01
C ALA A 49 -27.02 4.87 -11.65
N ILE A 50 -27.64 5.61 -10.73
CA ILE A 50 -29.06 5.43 -10.36
C ILE A 50 -29.94 6.55 -10.89
N GLY A 51 -29.35 7.69 -11.25
CA GLY A 51 -30.09 8.84 -11.75
C GLY A 51 -29.24 9.70 -12.67
N TYR A 52 -29.84 10.76 -13.18
CA TYR A 52 -29.18 11.74 -14.03
C TYR A 52 -29.51 13.16 -13.58
N ILE A 53 -28.56 14.08 -13.67
CA ILE A 53 -28.76 15.50 -13.41
C ILE A 53 -28.46 16.33 -14.66
N GLY A 54 -29.33 17.29 -14.97
CA GLY A 54 -29.11 18.24 -16.06
C GLY A 54 -30.35 19.03 -16.46
N LYS A 55 -30.23 19.84 -17.53
CA LYS A 55 -31.34 20.68 -18.02
C LYS A 55 -32.45 19.92 -18.75
N LYS A 56 -32.09 18.87 -19.49
CA LYS A 56 -33.01 18.01 -20.24
C LYS A 56 -32.47 16.59 -20.31
N ILE A 57 -33.37 15.61 -20.26
CA ILE A 57 -33.06 14.24 -20.62
C ILE A 57 -32.95 14.16 -22.14
N THR A 58 -31.80 13.72 -22.65
CA THR A 58 -31.62 13.37 -24.07
C THR A 58 -31.53 11.85 -24.18
N ASP A 59 -32.38 11.26 -25.03
CA ASP A 59 -32.81 9.85 -25.03
C ASP A 59 -31.73 8.76 -25.07
N SER A 60 -30.48 9.07 -25.40
CA SER A 60 -29.43 8.05 -25.52
C SER A 60 -28.69 7.76 -24.21
N LYS A 61 -28.62 8.73 -23.28
CA LYS A 61 -27.84 8.61 -22.03
C LYS A 61 -28.69 8.20 -20.82
N SER A 62 -30.01 8.28 -20.91
CA SER A 62 -30.94 8.04 -19.80
C SER A 62 -31.40 6.60 -19.62
N LYS A 63 -31.10 5.68 -20.55
CA LYS A 63 -31.60 4.28 -20.50
C LYS A 63 -31.22 3.50 -19.24
N LYS A 64 -30.24 3.98 -18.46
CA LYS A 64 -29.81 3.38 -17.19
C LYS A 64 -30.27 4.16 -15.94
N ALA A 65 -30.83 5.36 -16.09
CA ALA A 65 -31.25 6.19 -14.97
C ALA A 65 -32.65 5.80 -14.49
N LEU A 66 -32.85 5.72 -13.18
CA LEU A 66 -34.15 5.45 -12.56
C LEU A 66 -34.93 6.74 -12.28
N PHE A 67 -34.22 7.85 -12.08
CA PHE A 67 -34.80 9.17 -11.85
C PHE A 67 -33.91 10.27 -12.43
N PHE A 68 -34.49 11.46 -12.53
CA PHE A 68 -33.88 12.66 -13.06
C PHE A 68 -34.03 13.80 -12.07
N ILE A 69 -32.95 14.56 -11.88
CA ILE A 69 -32.95 15.82 -11.13
C ILE A 69 -32.68 16.92 -12.12
N ASP A 70 -33.56 17.93 -12.18
CA ASP A 70 -33.29 19.11 -12.98
C ASP A 70 -32.35 20.09 -12.26
N ASN A 71 -31.81 21.06 -12.98
CA ASN A 71 -30.94 22.08 -12.39
C ASN A 71 -31.67 23.00 -11.38
N THR A 72 -32.99 22.91 -11.27
CA THR A 72 -33.80 23.63 -10.26
C THR A 72 -33.99 22.81 -8.98
N GLY A 73 -33.59 21.54 -8.98
CA GLY A 73 -33.74 20.60 -7.86
C GLY A 73 -35.03 19.80 -7.90
N SER A 74 -35.84 19.92 -8.96
CA SER A 74 -37.06 19.13 -9.13
C SER A 74 -36.70 17.70 -9.55
N ILE A 75 -37.37 16.71 -8.93
CA ILE A 75 -37.07 15.29 -9.13
C ILE A 75 -38.21 14.61 -9.88
N GLY A 76 -37.91 14.09 -11.07
CA GLY A 76 -38.82 13.27 -11.87
C GLY A 76 -38.39 11.80 -11.83
N LEU A 77 -39.30 10.89 -11.46
CA LEU A 77 -39.06 9.46 -11.62
C LEU A 77 -39.40 9.04 -13.05
N LEU A 78 -38.54 8.24 -13.68
CA LEU A 78 -38.73 7.80 -15.07
C LEU A 78 -39.73 6.65 -15.22
N LYS A 79 -40.05 5.97 -14.11
CA LYS A 79 -40.83 4.72 -14.12
C LYS A 79 -42.17 4.79 -13.38
N ASP A 80 -42.41 5.79 -12.54
CA ASP A 80 -43.66 5.83 -11.76
C ASP A 80 -44.03 7.24 -11.29
N ASP A 81 -45.17 7.74 -11.75
CA ASP A 81 -45.66 9.10 -11.45
C ASP A 81 -46.77 9.13 -10.39
N THR A 82 -47.19 7.96 -9.90
CA THR A 82 -48.36 7.82 -9.01
C THR A 82 -48.04 7.66 -7.52
N ASN A 83 -46.78 7.39 -7.17
CA ASN A 83 -46.38 7.17 -5.78
C ASN A 83 -45.99 8.48 -5.07
N SER A 84 -46.37 8.60 -3.79
CA SER A 84 -45.95 9.73 -2.95
C SER A 84 -44.43 9.72 -2.78
N ARG A 85 -43.80 10.89 -2.98
CA ARG A 85 -42.34 11.06 -2.96
C ARG A 85 -41.93 11.90 -1.76
N THR A 86 -40.99 11.39 -0.97
CA THR A 86 -40.38 12.12 0.13
C THR A 86 -38.89 12.29 -0.15
N VAL A 87 -38.43 13.54 -0.22
CA VAL A 87 -37.01 13.86 -0.39
C VAL A 87 -36.42 14.13 0.99
N ILE A 88 -35.44 13.32 1.37
CA ILE A 88 -34.71 13.44 2.63
C ILE A 88 -33.34 14.01 2.31
N LYS A 89 -33.11 15.26 2.71
CA LYS A 89 -31.79 15.88 2.60
C LYS A 89 -30.92 15.43 3.78
N TYR A 90 -29.69 15.04 3.49
CA TYR A 90 -28.73 14.67 4.52
C TYR A 90 -27.41 15.41 4.31
N GLU A 91 -26.68 15.62 5.40
CA GLU A 91 -25.43 16.35 5.36
C GLU A 91 -24.27 15.44 4.95
N TYR A 92 -23.89 15.52 3.68
CA TYR A 92 -22.97 14.55 3.07
C TYR A 92 -21.61 14.49 3.76
N GLN A 93 -21.00 15.66 4.00
CA GLN A 93 -19.69 15.75 4.63
C GLN A 93 -19.72 15.29 6.09
N ALA A 94 -20.75 15.67 6.84
CA ALA A 94 -20.91 15.23 8.23
C ALA A 94 -21.06 13.71 8.30
N PHE A 95 -21.86 13.10 7.42
CA PHE A 95 -22.00 11.65 7.36
C PHE A 95 -20.68 10.96 7.00
N GLN A 96 -19.98 11.41 5.94
CA GLN A 96 -18.70 10.83 5.50
C GLN A 96 -17.60 10.85 6.58
N ASN A 97 -17.62 11.88 7.43
CA ASN A 97 -16.62 12.11 8.46
C ASN A 97 -17.05 11.63 9.85
N SER A 98 -18.31 11.22 10.02
CA SER A 98 -18.81 10.74 11.30
C SER A 98 -18.19 9.40 11.70
N ASP A 99 -17.95 9.24 13.00
CA ASP A 99 -17.57 7.95 13.62
C ASP A 99 -18.67 6.89 13.49
N LEU A 100 -19.89 7.29 13.14
CA LEU A 100 -21.03 6.41 12.92
C LEU A 100 -20.81 5.47 11.73
N ILE A 101 -20.02 5.87 10.73
CA ILE A 101 -19.61 4.99 9.62
C ILE A 101 -18.77 3.81 10.13
N PHE A 102 -18.05 3.99 11.24
CA PHE A 102 -17.11 2.99 11.76
C PHE A 102 -17.72 2.12 12.87
N ARG A 103 -18.70 2.63 13.61
CA ARG A 103 -19.42 1.86 14.64
C ARG A 103 -20.59 1.10 14.01
N ASN A 104 -20.70 -0.20 14.31
CA ASN A 104 -21.75 -1.05 13.78
C ASN A 104 -23.07 -0.78 14.53
N VAL A 105 -23.72 0.34 14.22
CA VAL A 105 -24.84 0.82 15.04
C VAL A 105 -26.17 0.32 14.45
N GLN A 106 -26.56 -0.89 14.86
CA GLN A 106 -27.93 -1.43 14.65
C GLN A 106 -29.01 -0.57 15.34
N VAL A 107 -28.63 0.45 16.12
CA VAL A 107 -29.54 1.35 16.84
C VAL A 107 -30.22 2.36 15.91
N TYR A 108 -29.69 2.61 14.71
CA TYR A 108 -30.34 3.49 13.74
C TYR A 108 -31.28 2.72 12.81
N GLY A 109 -32.35 3.38 12.35
CA GLY A 109 -33.35 2.77 11.47
C GLY A 109 -32.76 2.23 10.15
N LYS A 110 -33.47 1.26 9.55
CA LYS A 110 -33.02 0.49 8.36
C LYS A 110 -32.47 1.34 7.21
N HIS A 111 -33.07 2.51 6.94
CA HIS A 111 -32.64 3.40 5.86
C HIS A 111 -31.32 4.10 6.16
N PHE A 112 -31.10 4.50 7.40
CA PHE A 112 -29.86 5.14 7.84
C PHE A 112 -28.70 4.13 7.76
N ASN A 113 -28.93 2.90 8.21
CA ASN A 113 -27.94 1.82 8.10
C ASN A 113 -27.57 1.54 6.65
N ALA A 114 -28.57 1.47 5.75
CA ALA A 114 -28.32 1.27 4.33
C ALA A 114 -27.48 2.40 3.70
N LEU A 115 -27.75 3.66 4.05
CA LEU A 115 -26.97 4.80 3.57
C LEU A 115 -25.52 4.76 4.11
N MET A 116 -25.34 4.46 5.40
CA MET A 116 -24.02 4.36 6.02
C MET A 116 -23.16 3.25 5.40
N GLU A 117 -23.72 2.06 5.18
CA GLU A 117 -23.01 0.94 4.55
C GLU A 117 -22.44 1.33 3.19
N GLU A 118 -23.23 2.02 2.37
CA GLU A 118 -22.80 2.42 1.03
C GLU A 118 -21.77 3.55 1.07
N LEU A 119 -21.91 4.53 1.96
CA LEU A 119 -20.88 5.55 2.17
C LEU A 119 -19.56 4.94 2.67
N ARG A 120 -19.62 3.91 3.54
CA ARG A 120 -18.44 3.18 4.04
C ARG A 120 -17.70 2.44 2.93
N LYS A 121 -18.41 1.68 2.10
CA LYS A 121 -17.82 0.95 0.96
C LYS A 121 -17.05 1.91 0.06
N ASN A 122 -17.65 3.06 -0.26
CA ASN A 122 -17.03 4.07 -1.10
C ASN A 122 -15.75 4.66 -0.48
N LYS A 123 -15.75 4.95 0.82
CA LYS A 123 -14.56 5.47 1.54
C LYS A 123 -13.43 4.45 1.58
N ASN A 124 -13.75 3.17 1.72
CA ASN A 124 -12.76 2.10 1.69
C ASN A 124 -12.18 1.90 0.29
N GLU A 125 -12.99 1.94 -0.77
CA GLU A 125 -12.52 1.83 -2.15
C GLU A 125 -11.54 2.96 -2.52
N THR A 126 -11.85 4.22 -2.17
CA THR A 126 -10.96 5.36 -2.44
C THR A 126 -9.68 5.33 -1.58
N ASN A 127 -9.78 4.99 -0.29
CA ASN A 127 -8.61 4.87 0.57
C ASN A 127 -7.71 3.68 0.21
N CYS A 128 -8.27 2.54 -0.19
CA CYS A 128 -7.49 1.39 -0.64
C CYS A 128 -6.71 1.72 -1.91
N ASN A 129 -7.30 2.45 -2.85
CA ASN A 129 -6.60 2.87 -4.08
C ASN A 129 -5.49 3.90 -3.81
N GLY A 130 -5.72 4.86 -2.91
CA GLY A 130 -4.71 5.86 -2.52
C GLY A 130 -3.52 5.25 -1.77
N LYS A 131 -3.79 4.40 -0.77
CA LYS A 131 -2.75 3.70 0.00
C LYS A 131 -1.95 2.73 -0.87
N TYR A 132 -2.61 2.00 -1.76
CA TYR A 132 -1.93 1.10 -2.70
C TYR A 132 -0.99 1.87 -3.64
N THR A 133 -1.43 3.03 -4.14
CA THR A 133 -0.60 3.88 -5.01
C THR A 133 0.62 4.43 -4.26
N PHE A 134 0.43 4.87 -3.02
CA PHE A 134 1.53 5.36 -2.17
C PHE A 134 2.55 4.26 -1.85
N ILE A 135 2.08 3.08 -1.43
CA ILE A 135 2.94 1.91 -1.15
C ILE A 135 3.68 1.49 -2.42
N LYS A 136 3.00 1.45 -3.57
CA LYS A 136 3.61 1.13 -4.86
C LYS A 136 4.74 2.11 -5.21
N MET A 137 4.51 3.41 -5.04
CA MET A 137 5.55 4.41 -5.26
C MET A 137 6.74 4.20 -4.31
N GLY A 138 6.47 3.97 -3.02
CA GLY A 138 7.52 3.71 -2.02
C GLY A 138 8.38 2.49 -2.37
N LEU A 139 7.77 1.40 -2.82
CA LEU A 139 8.49 0.21 -3.29
C LEU A 139 9.30 0.49 -4.56
N LEU A 140 8.81 1.33 -5.47
CA LEU A 140 9.57 1.74 -6.66
C LEU A 140 10.82 2.54 -6.31
N TYR A 141 10.70 3.48 -5.36
CA TYR A 141 11.86 4.22 -4.84
C TYR A 141 12.87 3.30 -4.17
N LEU A 142 12.41 2.30 -3.43
CA LEU A 142 13.27 1.31 -2.80
C LEU A 142 14.07 0.52 -3.85
N ILE A 143 13.43 0.07 -4.94
CA ILE A 143 14.14 -0.60 -6.05
C ILE A 143 15.22 0.31 -6.62
N TRP A 144 14.90 1.58 -6.87
CA TRP A 144 15.86 2.54 -7.42
C TRP A 144 17.08 2.72 -6.51
N ILE A 145 16.87 2.84 -5.19
CA ILE A 145 17.97 2.93 -4.22
C ILE A 145 18.82 1.66 -4.24
N VAL A 146 18.18 0.48 -4.25
CA VAL A 146 18.88 -0.81 -4.29
C VAL A 146 19.70 -0.94 -5.58
N ASP A 147 19.17 -0.51 -6.72
CA ASP A 147 19.88 -0.50 -8.00
C ASP A 147 21.13 0.38 -7.96
N CYS A 148 21.03 1.59 -7.39
CA CYS A 148 22.20 2.45 -7.20
C CYS A 148 23.28 1.80 -6.33
N ILE A 149 22.89 1.11 -5.26
CA ILE A 149 23.83 0.42 -4.36
C ILE A 149 24.48 -0.77 -5.08
N ILE A 150 23.70 -1.58 -5.80
CA ILE A 150 24.23 -2.71 -6.58
C ILE A 150 25.24 -2.22 -7.62
N GLU A 151 24.95 -1.12 -8.32
CA GLU A 151 25.87 -0.55 -9.31
C GLU A 151 27.17 -0.05 -8.66
N LEU A 152 27.08 0.50 -7.45
CA LEU A 152 28.25 0.95 -6.69
C LEU A 152 29.12 -0.24 -6.24
N ILE A 153 28.50 -1.31 -5.74
CA ILE A 153 29.19 -2.56 -5.38
C ILE A 153 29.87 -3.17 -6.62
N ALA A 154 29.19 -3.20 -7.75
CA ALA A 154 29.73 -3.74 -9.01
C ALA A 154 30.95 -2.95 -9.52
N LYS A 155 31.04 -1.65 -9.23
CA LYS A 155 32.25 -0.84 -9.55
C LYS A 155 33.44 -1.16 -8.63
N MET A 156 33.20 -1.80 -7.49
CA MET A 156 34.22 -2.18 -6.50
C MET A 156 34.60 -3.67 -6.57
N ASP A 157 34.32 -4.33 -7.70
CA ASP A 157 34.36 -5.79 -7.89
C ASP A 157 35.65 -6.48 -7.40
N MET A 158 36.80 -5.83 -7.58
CA MET A 158 38.10 -6.32 -7.10
C MET A 158 38.19 -6.42 -5.57
N VAL A 159 37.60 -5.46 -4.85
CA VAL A 159 37.59 -5.42 -3.37
C VAL A 159 36.50 -6.34 -2.83
N VAL A 160 35.36 -6.38 -3.52
CA VAL A 160 34.18 -7.19 -3.16
C VAL A 160 34.47 -8.69 -3.28
N SER A 161 35.22 -9.10 -4.30
CA SER A 161 35.60 -10.51 -4.52
C SER A 161 36.58 -11.05 -3.47
N CYS A 162 37.34 -10.16 -2.81
CA CYS A 162 38.30 -10.53 -1.77
C CYS A 162 37.69 -10.56 -0.37
N SER A 163 36.44 -10.13 -0.19
CA SER A 163 35.80 -10.08 1.12
C SER A 163 34.42 -10.74 1.11
N HIS A 164 34.34 -11.84 1.84
CA HIS A 164 33.11 -12.63 2.02
C HIS A 164 31.93 -11.79 2.54
N THR A 165 32.22 -10.73 3.30
CA THR A 165 31.21 -9.79 3.82
C THR A 165 30.61 -8.92 2.71
N PHE A 166 31.44 -8.43 1.79
CA PHE A 166 30.97 -7.60 0.67
C PHE A 166 30.22 -8.44 -0.37
N THR A 167 30.67 -9.69 -0.61
CA THR A 167 29.94 -10.63 -1.47
C THR A 167 28.54 -10.92 -0.91
N TYR A 168 28.46 -11.24 0.39
CA TYR A 168 27.18 -11.50 1.05
C TYR A 168 26.24 -10.29 1.04
N PHE A 169 26.80 -9.08 1.22
CA PHE A 169 26.03 -7.84 1.13
C PHE A 169 25.45 -7.63 -0.28
N GLY A 170 26.24 -7.86 -1.33
CA GLY A 170 25.76 -7.81 -2.71
C GLY A 170 24.63 -8.81 -3.00
N GLU A 171 24.77 -10.05 -2.56
CA GLU A 171 23.72 -11.07 -2.66
C GLU A 171 22.46 -10.67 -1.88
N SER A 172 22.61 -10.09 -0.68
CA SER A 172 21.47 -9.62 0.12
C SER A 172 20.71 -8.49 -0.59
N MET A 173 21.41 -7.58 -1.30
CA MET A 173 20.76 -6.54 -2.12
C MET A 173 19.98 -7.10 -3.30
N GLN A 174 20.56 -8.06 -4.03
CA GLN A 174 19.86 -8.71 -5.14
C GLN A 174 18.61 -9.43 -4.65
N ASN A 175 18.70 -10.12 -3.52
CA ASN A 175 17.56 -10.79 -2.89
C ASN A 175 16.48 -9.79 -2.44
N LEU A 176 16.87 -8.64 -1.89
CA LEU A 176 15.93 -7.57 -1.53
C LEU A 176 15.22 -7.01 -2.77
N LYS A 177 15.96 -6.75 -3.86
CA LYS A 177 15.39 -6.29 -5.13
C LYS A 177 14.33 -7.28 -5.65
N TRP A 178 14.70 -8.55 -5.77
CA TRP A 178 13.79 -9.60 -6.25
C TRP A 178 12.54 -9.73 -5.36
N PHE A 179 12.70 -9.62 -4.05
CA PHE A 179 11.59 -9.65 -3.10
C PHE A 179 10.63 -8.47 -3.29
N VAL A 180 11.14 -7.25 -3.48
CA VAL A 180 10.31 -6.05 -3.72
C VAL A 180 9.58 -6.14 -5.06
N GLU A 181 10.25 -6.65 -6.10
CA GLU A 181 9.65 -6.88 -7.41
C GLU A 181 8.51 -7.90 -7.35
N SER A 182 8.68 -8.97 -6.57
CA SER A 182 7.65 -10.00 -6.33
C SER A 182 6.42 -9.42 -5.64
N ILE A 183 6.61 -8.54 -4.66
CA ILE A 183 5.50 -7.82 -3.99
C ILE A 183 4.73 -6.94 -4.97
N LEU A 184 5.45 -6.22 -5.85
CA LEU A 184 4.83 -5.36 -6.85
C LEU A 184 4.02 -6.16 -7.88
N TYR A 185 4.48 -7.36 -8.22
CA TYR A 185 3.79 -8.25 -9.17
C TYR A 185 2.52 -8.87 -8.57
N GLU A 186 2.58 -9.38 -7.34
CA GLU A 186 1.45 -10.08 -6.70
C GLU A 186 0.35 -9.15 -6.17
N LYS A 187 0.58 -7.83 -6.12
CA LYS A 187 -0.35 -6.78 -5.64
C LYS A 187 -0.92 -7.02 -4.22
N LYS A 188 -0.33 -7.92 -3.43
CA LYS A 188 -0.77 -8.27 -2.09
C LYS A 188 0.39 -8.12 -1.11
N LEU A 189 0.25 -7.16 -0.21
CA LEU A 189 1.19 -6.94 0.89
C LEU A 189 0.56 -7.51 2.17
N THR A 190 0.95 -8.72 2.54
CA THR A 190 0.52 -9.31 3.82
C THR A 190 1.39 -8.78 4.97
N PRO A 191 0.89 -8.71 6.21
CA PRO A 191 1.69 -8.27 7.36
C PRO A 191 2.97 -9.07 7.55
N LYS A 192 2.93 -10.39 7.26
CA LYS A 192 4.10 -11.26 7.31
C LYS A 192 5.17 -10.85 6.30
N LEU A 193 4.74 -10.48 5.09
CA LEU A 193 5.62 -10.01 4.00
C LEU A 193 6.21 -8.63 4.30
N GLY A 194 5.41 -7.73 4.90
CA GLY A 194 5.87 -6.42 5.36
C GLY A 194 6.95 -6.50 6.44
N ASN A 195 6.79 -7.39 7.42
CA ASN A 195 7.80 -7.62 8.45
C ASN A 195 9.11 -8.19 7.86
N ALA A 196 9.01 -9.11 6.90
CA ALA A 196 10.18 -9.65 6.21
C ALA A 196 10.92 -8.57 5.41
N LEU A 197 10.18 -7.68 4.72
CA LEU A 197 10.75 -6.54 4.01
C LEU A 197 11.49 -5.59 4.96
N LEU A 198 10.87 -5.26 6.10
CA LEU A 198 11.46 -4.37 7.09
C LEU A 198 12.76 -4.96 7.68
N ALA A 199 12.76 -6.25 8.01
CA ALA A 199 13.96 -6.94 8.48
C ALA A 199 15.10 -6.86 7.46
N LYS A 200 14.80 -6.99 6.16
CA LYS A 200 15.80 -6.85 5.10
C LYS A 200 16.30 -5.43 4.93
N ILE A 201 15.45 -4.42 5.05
CA ILE A 201 15.90 -3.02 5.02
C ILE A 201 16.85 -2.73 6.19
N VAL A 202 16.55 -3.24 7.39
CA VAL A 202 17.43 -3.11 8.56
C VAL A 202 18.78 -3.81 8.33
N ASP A 203 18.76 -5.03 7.79
CA ASP A 203 19.97 -5.80 7.44
C ASP A 203 20.87 -5.03 6.46
N VAL A 204 20.26 -4.40 5.45
CA VAL A 204 20.93 -3.52 4.50
C VAL A 204 21.54 -2.29 5.17
N ILE A 205 20.80 -1.58 6.03
CA ILE A 205 21.31 -0.40 6.74
C ILE A 205 22.49 -0.78 7.64
N CYS A 206 22.38 -1.90 8.37
CA CYS A 206 23.47 -2.43 9.18
C CYS A 206 24.70 -2.73 8.34
N GLY A 207 24.53 -3.34 7.16
CA GLY A 207 25.63 -3.58 6.23
C GLY A 207 26.30 -2.29 5.75
N ILE A 208 25.52 -1.25 5.40
CA ILE A 208 26.05 0.07 5.02
C ILE A 208 26.85 0.71 6.17
N LEU A 209 26.31 0.68 7.39
CA LEU A 209 26.97 1.25 8.57
C LEU A 209 28.28 0.53 8.89
N LEU A 210 28.28 -0.80 8.83
CA LEU A 210 29.48 -1.61 9.02
C LEU A 210 30.52 -1.32 7.93
N MET A 211 30.09 -1.23 6.68
CA MET A 211 30.94 -0.90 5.54
C MET A 211 31.56 0.49 5.69
N ASN A 212 30.77 1.49 6.11
CA ASN A 212 31.26 2.83 6.39
C ASN A 212 32.27 2.85 7.56
N CYS A 213 32.02 2.06 8.61
CA CYS A 213 32.94 1.91 9.73
C CYS A 213 34.30 1.33 9.27
N PHE A 214 34.28 0.28 8.46
CA PHE A 214 35.47 -0.33 7.89
C PHE A 214 36.25 0.63 6.99
N LEU A 215 35.56 1.40 6.14
CA LEU A 215 36.20 2.39 5.29
C LEU A 215 36.81 3.55 6.10
N HIS A 216 36.14 3.98 7.18
CA HIS A 216 36.67 5.04 8.04
C HIS A 216 37.92 4.62 8.81
N HIS A 217 37.99 3.35 9.25
CA HIS A 217 39.12 2.79 10.00
C HIS A 217 40.12 2.02 9.11
N GLN A 218 40.07 2.25 7.79
CA GLN A 218 40.83 1.48 6.80
C GLN A 218 42.34 1.49 7.11
N HIS A 219 42.88 2.60 7.59
CA HIS A 219 44.30 2.72 7.92
C HIS A 219 44.70 1.91 9.16
N GLU A 220 43.88 1.90 10.21
CA GLU A 220 44.13 1.12 11.43
C GLU A 220 44.03 -0.39 11.16
N ILE A 221 43.05 -0.78 10.33
CA ILE A 221 42.86 -2.18 9.92
C ILE A 221 44.04 -2.66 9.07
N LEU A 222 44.50 -1.84 8.11
CA LEU A 222 45.68 -2.15 7.30
C LEU A 222 46.94 -2.27 8.15
N TYR A 223 47.11 -1.39 9.14
CA TYR A 223 48.26 -1.42 10.05
C TYR A 223 48.24 -2.66 10.92
N ALA A 224 47.08 -3.03 11.48
CA ALA A 224 46.92 -4.26 12.26
C ALA A 224 47.15 -5.53 11.43
N PHE A 225 46.75 -5.52 10.15
CA PHE A 225 47.01 -6.64 9.24
C PHE A 225 48.50 -6.75 8.89
N GLN A 226 49.17 -5.62 8.62
CA GLN A 226 50.60 -5.60 8.35
C GLN A 226 51.41 -6.07 9.56
N ASP A 227 51.06 -5.61 10.76
CA ASP A 227 51.68 -6.02 12.02
C ASP A 227 51.48 -7.52 12.28
N ALA A 228 50.26 -8.05 12.06
CA ALA A 228 50.00 -9.48 12.16
C ALA A 228 50.81 -10.33 11.16
N VAL A 229 50.94 -9.86 9.91
CA VAL A 229 51.76 -10.53 8.89
C VAL A 229 53.25 -10.48 9.24
N GLU A 230 53.73 -9.35 9.75
CA GLU A 230 55.12 -9.17 10.17
C GLU A 230 55.47 -10.06 11.36
N VAL A 231 54.58 -10.19 12.35
CA VAL A 231 54.71 -11.13 13.48
C VAL A 231 54.80 -12.58 12.98
N ILE A 232 53.98 -12.98 12.00
CA ILE A 232 53.97 -14.34 11.43
C ILE A 232 55.23 -14.60 10.58
N GLN A 233 55.77 -13.59 9.90
CA GLN A 233 56.98 -13.72 9.09
C GLN A 233 58.28 -13.54 9.89
N SER A 234 58.20 -12.98 11.10
CA SER A 234 59.36 -12.75 11.95
C SER A 234 60.12 -14.06 12.24
N PRO A 235 61.46 -14.05 12.21
CA PRO A 235 62.27 -15.25 12.45
C PRO A 235 62.02 -15.86 13.86
N ALA A 236 61.63 -15.06 14.85
CA ALA A 236 61.31 -15.53 16.20
C ALA A 236 60.05 -16.41 16.29
N SER A 237 59.04 -16.20 15.42
CA SER A 237 57.84 -17.05 15.38
C SER A 237 58.08 -18.34 14.60
N ARG A 238 58.97 -18.34 13.59
CA ARG A 238 59.41 -19.57 12.90
C ARG A 238 60.19 -20.50 13.82
N ASP A 239 61.09 -19.97 14.66
CA ASP A 239 61.90 -20.78 15.56
C ASP A 239 61.05 -21.41 16.69
N SER A 240 60.04 -20.71 17.19
CA SER A 240 59.11 -21.25 18.20
C SER A 240 58.16 -22.32 17.63
N ILE A 241 57.69 -22.16 16.38
CA ILE A 241 56.89 -23.19 15.69
C ILE A 241 57.75 -24.42 15.33
N PHE A 242 59.00 -24.21 14.90
CA PHE A 242 59.94 -25.30 14.62
C PHE A 242 60.29 -26.08 15.90
N MET A 243 60.58 -25.39 17.00
CA MET A 243 60.84 -26.01 18.31
C MET A 243 59.62 -26.78 18.85
N ALA A 244 58.40 -26.24 18.72
CA ALA A 244 57.18 -26.94 19.14
C ALA A 244 56.92 -28.21 18.32
N THR A 245 57.26 -28.20 17.02
CA THR A 245 57.10 -29.35 16.11
C THR A 245 58.15 -30.44 16.39
N VAL A 246 59.39 -30.05 16.68
CA VAL A 246 60.47 -30.97 17.08
C VAL A 246 60.19 -31.62 18.43
N HIS A 247 59.61 -30.88 19.38
CA HIS A 247 59.23 -31.43 20.70
C HIS A 247 58.09 -32.45 20.60
N ARG A 248 57.10 -32.24 19.70
CA ARG A 248 56.02 -33.21 19.45
C ARG A 248 56.52 -34.51 18.81
N SER A 249 57.50 -34.43 17.90
CA SER A 249 58.06 -35.61 17.23
C SER A 249 58.89 -36.49 18.18
N LYS A 250 59.61 -35.90 19.13
CA LYS A 250 60.34 -36.64 20.19
C LYS A 250 59.43 -37.32 21.22
N VAL A 251 58.27 -36.73 21.52
CA VAL A 251 57.30 -37.34 22.46
C VAL A 251 56.58 -38.54 21.82
N GLN A 252 56.33 -38.53 20.51
CA GLN A 252 55.72 -39.66 19.80
C GLN A 252 56.70 -40.83 19.56
N SER A 253 58.01 -40.61 19.49
CA SER A 253 59.00 -41.70 19.33
C SER A 253 59.40 -42.39 20.64
N SER A 254 59.08 -41.83 21.81
CA SER A 254 59.30 -42.46 23.13
C SER A 254 58.09 -43.27 23.63
N GLN A 255 57.02 -43.39 22.84
CA GLN A 255 55.82 -44.18 23.15
C GLN A 255 55.66 -45.43 22.26
N LYS A 256 56.74 -45.92 21.64
CA LYS A 256 56.78 -47.22 20.96
C LYS A 256 57.75 -48.16 21.63
#